data_AF-A0A6A4V287-F1
#
_entry.id   AF-A0A6A4V287-F1
#
_cell.length_a   1.000
_cell.length_b   1.000
_cell.length_c   1.000
_cell.angle_alpha   90.00
_cell.angle_beta   90.00
_cell.angle_gamma   90.00
#
_symmetry.space_group_name_H-M   'P 1'
#
loop_
_entity.id
_entity.type
_entity.pdbx_description
1 polymer ?
#
loop_
_entity_poly.entity_id
_entity_poly.type
_entity_poly.pdbx_seq_one_letter_code
_entity_poly.pdbx_strand_id
1 'polypeptide(L)'
;MVDQFTPKAMYFKYLKDQPKIFVDLHFETKAESKYFAVACASIIARYAFLKELDAMGQKYETTFPKGASTIVDKFAKRFLEEHGQTELKKVAKLHFKNIQNLLNVKHD
;
A
#
# COMPACT_ATOMS: atom_id res chain seq x y z
N MET A 1 -2.59 14.80 -16.08
CA MET A 1 -2.05 13.49 -16.53
C MET A 1 -2.12 12.50 -15.38
N VAL A 2 -2.59 11.27 -15.63
CA VAL A 2 -2.69 10.20 -14.63
C VAL A 2 -2.22 8.89 -15.26
N ASP A 3 -1.32 8.15 -14.58
CA ASP A 3 -1.04 6.77 -14.96
C ASP A 3 -2.26 5.90 -14.66
N GLN A 4 -2.80 5.29 -15.69
CA GLN A 4 -4.12 4.69 -15.65
C GLN A 4 -4.14 3.39 -14.85
N PHE A 5 -4.71 3.44 -13.65
CA PHE A 5 -4.92 2.26 -12.79
C PHE A 5 -6.34 1.69 -12.87
N THR A 6 -7.27 2.38 -13.52
CA THR A 6 -8.67 1.96 -13.70
C THR A 6 -9.30 2.64 -14.92
N PRO A 7 -10.40 2.13 -15.51
CA PRO A 7 -11.09 2.84 -16.59
C PRO A 7 -11.58 4.23 -16.15
N LYS A 8 -11.50 5.23 -17.04
CA LYS A 8 -11.90 6.63 -16.77
C LYS A 8 -13.31 6.74 -16.19
N ALA A 9 -14.28 5.99 -16.75
CA ALA A 9 -15.65 5.97 -16.24
C ALA A 9 -15.74 5.47 -14.79
N MET A 10 -14.94 4.46 -14.43
CA MET A 10 -14.90 3.92 -13.08
C MET A 10 -14.23 4.89 -12.10
N TYR A 11 -13.16 5.57 -12.52
CA TYR A 11 -12.52 6.61 -11.72
C TYR A 11 -13.54 7.67 -11.25
N PHE A 12 -14.33 8.24 -12.17
CA PHE A 12 -15.35 9.22 -11.80
C PHE A 12 -16.51 8.62 -11.02
N LYS A 13 -16.88 7.35 -11.29
CA LYS A 13 -17.88 6.64 -10.49
C LYS A 13 -17.45 6.50 -9.02
N TYR A 14 -16.17 6.22 -8.74
CA TYR A 14 -15.65 6.13 -7.37
C TYR A 14 -15.60 7.48 -6.65
N LEU A 15 -15.57 8.59 -7.40
CA LEU A 15 -15.48 9.94 -6.85
C LEU A 15 -16.83 10.63 -6.66
N LYS A 16 -17.97 9.97 -6.98
CA LYS A 16 -19.30 10.58 -6.99
C LYS A 16 -19.69 11.32 -5.69
N ASP A 17 -19.17 10.86 -4.54
CA ASP A 17 -19.48 11.40 -3.21
C ASP A 17 -18.40 12.36 -2.70
N GLN A 18 -17.42 12.73 -3.53
CA GLN A 18 -16.33 13.63 -3.14
C GLN A 18 -16.75 15.11 -3.31
N PRO A 19 -16.38 15.99 -2.36
CA PRO A 19 -16.79 17.39 -2.38
C PRO A 19 -16.23 18.18 -3.55
N LYS A 20 -15.11 17.72 -4.14
CA LYS A 20 -14.47 18.34 -5.30
C LYS A 20 -13.90 17.27 -6.22
N ILE A 21 -14.30 17.30 -7.48
CA ILE A 21 -13.83 16.39 -8.52
C ILE A 21 -13.15 17.22 -9.60
N PHE A 22 -11.90 16.88 -9.92
CA PHE A 22 -11.19 17.47 -11.05
C PHE A 22 -11.44 16.62 -12.29
N VAL A 23 -12.08 17.20 -13.31
CA VAL A 23 -12.59 16.46 -14.48
C VAL A 23 -11.70 16.55 -15.71
N ASP A 24 -10.82 17.55 -15.78
CA ASP A 24 -9.90 17.76 -16.90
C ASP A 24 -8.65 16.87 -16.78
N LEU A 25 -8.88 15.55 -16.85
CA LEU A 25 -7.86 14.53 -16.68
C LEU A 25 -7.69 13.69 -17.94
N HIS A 26 -6.44 13.57 -18.37
CA HIS A 26 -5.98 12.59 -19.34
C HIS A 26 -5.42 11.36 -18.61
N PHE A 27 -5.93 10.19 -18.99
CA PHE A 27 -5.56 8.89 -18.44
C PHE A 27 -4.83 8.09 -19.52
N GLU A 28 -3.67 7.56 -19.19
CA GLU A 28 -2.91 6.75 -20.12
C GLU A 28 -2.15 5.65 -19.37
N THR A 29 -2.06 4.47 -19.97
CA THR A 29 -1.28 3.37 -19.39
C THR A 29 0.22 3.57 -19.64
N LYS A 30 1.03 3.19 -18.65
CA LYS A 30 2.50 3.35 -18.67
C LYS A 30 2.90 4.81 -18.87
N ALA A 31 2.13 5.72 -18.26
CA ALA A 31 2.30 7.16 -18.49
C ALA A 31 3.66 7.68 -18.00
N GLU A 32 4.30 7.00 -17.05
CA GLU A 32 5.66 7.27 -16.59
C GLU A 32 6.71 7.18 -17.71
N SER A 33 6.48 6.33 -18.71
CA SER A 33 7.39 6.20 -19.88
C SER A 33 7.19 7.30 -20.93
N LYS A 34 6.09 8.04 -20.84
CA LYS A 34 5.63 9.00 -21.86
C LYS A 34 5.69 10.44 -21.38
N TYR A 35 5.46 10.67 -20.09
CA TYR A 35 5.38 12.00 -19.50
C TYR A 35 6.33 12.12 -18.31
N PHE A 36 7.27 13.06 -18.42
CA PHE A 36 8.28 13.31 -17.39
C PHE A 36 7.67 13.62 -16.02
N ALA A 37 6.58 14.40 -15.98
CA ALA A 37 5.90 14.72 -14.73
C ALA A 37 5.36 13.46 -14.00
N VAL A 38 4.90 12.45 -14.75
CA VAL A 38 4.42 11.19 -14.16
C VAL A 38 5.60 10.36 -13.65
N ALA A 39 6.73 10.33 -14.37
CA ALA A 39 7.96 9.71 -13.88
C ALA A 39 8.45 10.34 -12.57
N CYS A 40 8.46 11.67 -12.48
CA CYS A 40 8.80 12.41 -11.26
C CYS A 40 7.84 12.07 -10.11
N ALA A 41 6.52 12.04 -10.37
CA ALA A 41 5.53 11.65 -9.37
C ALA A 41 5.78 10.22 -8.83
N SER A 42 6.12 9.27 -9.71
CA SER A 42 6.49 7.90 -9.33
C SER A 42 7.74 7.84 -8.46
N ILE A 43 8.77 8.64 -8.74
CA ILE A 43 9.98 8.73 -7.91
C ILE A 43 9.64 9.28 -6.52
N ILE A 44 8.88 10.37 -6.44
CA ILE A 44 8.47 10.99 -5.18
C ILE A 44 7.64 10.00 -4.35
N ALA A 45 6.68 9.30 -4.96
CA ALA A 45 5.86 8.30 -4.28
C ALA A 45 6.71 7.15 -3.72
N ARG A 46 7.70 6.66 -4.48
CA ARG A 46 8.62 5.60 -4.02
C ARG A 46 9.51 6.08 -2.88
N TYR A 47 10.02 7.31 -2.96
CA TYR A 47 10.80 7.91 -1.88
C TYR A 47 9.97 8.03 -0.59
N ALA A 48 8.74 8.56 -0.69
CA ALA A 48 7.84 8.65 0.45
C ALA A 48 7.53 7.27 1.05
N PHE A 49 7.27 6.26 0.21
CA PHE A 49 7.05 4.89 0.67
C PHE A 49 8.24 4.33 1.46
N LEU A 50 9.47 4.51 0.97
CA LEU A 50 10.67 4.05 1.66
C LEU A 50 10.87 4.79 3.00
N LYS A 51 10.67 6.11 3.02
CA LYS A 51 10.77 6.91 4.23
C LYS A 51 9.78 6.46 5.32
N GLU A 52 8.53 6.20 4.94
CA GLU A 52 7.51 5.68 5.88
C GLU A 52 7.83 4.26 6.34
N LEU A 53 8.37 3.42 5.46
CA LEU A 53 8.80 2.06 5.82
C LEU A 53 9.96 2.08 6.82
N ASP A 54 10.92 2.99 6.64
CA ASP A 54 12.05 3.19 7.55
C ASP A 54 11.58 3.74 8.90
N ALA A 55 10.68 4.72 8.91
CA ALA A 55 10.09 5.26 10.15
C ALA A 55 9.31 4.19 10.92
N MET A 56 8.53 3.37 10.22
CA MET A 56 7.84 2.22 10.81
C MET A 56 8.85 1.19 11.35
N GLY A 57 9.93 0.94 10.61
CA GLY A 57 11.02 0.06 11.04
C GLY A 57 11.70 0.55 12.33
N GLN A 58 11.98 1.84 12.44
CA GLN A 58 12.54 2.45 13.65
C GLN A 58 11.61 2.29 14.85
N LYS A 59 10.29 2.49 14.65
CA LYS A 59 9.30 2.36 15.73
C LYS A 59 9.24 0.96 16.34
N TYR A 60 9.40 -0.08 15.52
CA TYR A 60 9.32 -1.48 15.96
C TYR A 60 10.71 -2.15 16.01
N GLU A 61 11.78 -1.37 15.92
CA GLU A 61 13.17 -1.84 15.93
C GLU A 61 13.43 -3.02 14.98
N THR A 62 12.85 -2.97 13.78
CA THR A 62 12.87 -4.08 12.82
C THR A 62 12.89 -3.59 11.37
N THR A 63 13.21 -4.49 10.44
CA THR A 63 13.15 -4.21 9.00
C THR A 63 11.95 -4.92 8.39
N PHE A 64 10.98 -4.14 7.92
CA PHE A 64 9.78 -4.68 7.27
C PHE A 64 10.11 -5.19 5.85
N PRO A 65 9.89 -6.49 5.56
CA PRO A 65 10.08 -7.02 4.22
C PRO A 65 9.04 -6.43 3.27
N LYS A 66 9.48 -6.10 2.05
CA LYS A 66 8.61 -5.57 1.00
C LYS A 66 7.94 -6.71 0.23
N GLY A 67 6.77 -6.42 -0.35
CA GLY A 67 6.02 -7.35 -1.20
C GLY A 67 5.01 -8.21 -0.43
N ALA A 68 4.76 -9.42 -0.92
CA ALA A 68 3.81 -10.37 -0.36
C ALA A 68 4.29 -11.82 -0.53
N SER A 69 5.61 -12.05 -0.42
CA SER A 69 6.21 -13.37 -0.51
C SER A 69 6.15 -14.12 0.82
N THR A 70 6.58 -15.38 0.83
CA THR A 70 6.67 -16.22 2.04
C THR A 70 7.55 -15.61 3.15
N ILE A 71 8.48 -14.72 2.80
CA ILE A 71 9.30 -13.96 3.76
C ILE A 71 8.40 -13.01 4.57
N VAL A 72 7.41 -12.38 3.92
CA VAL A 72 6.44 -11.48 4.57
C VAL A 72 5.53 -12.27 5.50
N ASP A 73 5.13 -13.48 5.14
CA ASP A 73 4.29 -14.33 5.99
C ASP A 73 5.00 -14.72 7.29
N LYS A 74 6.26 -15.16 7.18
CA LYS A 74 7.10 -15.49 8.34
C LYS A 74 7.32 -14.28 9.23
N PHE A 75 7.59 -13.11 8.63
CA PHE A 75 7.73 -11.86 9.37
C PHE A 75 6.43 -11.48 10.08
N ALA A 76 5.27 -11.54 9.41
CA ALA A 76 3.98 -11.17 9.98
C ALA A 76 3.60 -12.10 11.15
N LYS A 77 3.90 -13.40 11.06
CA LYS A 77 3.72 -14.34 12.16
C LYS A 77 4.58 -13.95 13.37
N ARG A 78 5.88 -13.74 13.15
CA ARG A 78 6.80 -13.32 14.22
C ARG A 78 6.37 -12.00 14.85
N PHE A 79 6.02 -11.01 14.02
CA PHE A 79 5.56 -9.70 14.49
C PHE A 79 4.28 -9.81 15.33
N LEU A 80 3.35 -10.70 14.93
CA LEU A 80 2.14 -10.97 15.70
C LEU A 80 2.46 -11.57 17.08
N GLU A 81 3.40 -12.51 17.14
CA GLU A 81 3.85 -13.14 18.38
C GLU A 81 4.55 -12.12 19.31
N GLU A 82 5.35 -11.21 18.75
CA GLU A 82 6.13 -10.20 19.49
C GLU A 82 5.29 -9.01 19.96
N HIS A 83 4.37 -8.51 19.14
CA HIS A 83 3.65 -7.24 19.38
C HIS A 83 2.13 -7.38 19.50
N GLY A 84 1.59 -8.57 19.21
CA GLY A 84 0.16 -8.84 19.29
C GLY A 84 -0.67 -8.29 18.13
N GLN A 85 -1.95 -8.67 18.12
CA GLN A 85 -2.88 -8.40 17.03
C GLN A 85 -3.13 -6.90 16.80
N THR A 86 -3.21 -6.12 17.87
CA THR A 86 -3.51 -4.69 17.80
C THR A 86 -2.43 -3.93 17.03
N GLU A 87 -1.16 -4.28 17.24
CA GLU A 87 -0.06 -3.65 16.51
C GLU A 87 0.01 -4.16 15.06
N LEU A 88 -0.23 -5.45 14.81
CA LEU A 88 -0.26 -5.98 13.44
C LEU A 88 -1.29 -5.24 12.56
N LYS A 89 -2.44 -4.88 13.13
CA LYS A 89 -3.48 -4.10 12.43
C LYS A 89 -3.04 -2.70 12.00
N LYS A 90 -2.00 -2.15 12.62
CA LYS A 90 -1.45 -0.82 12.28
C LYS A 90 -0.43 -0.87 11.14
N VAL A 91 0.21 -2.02 10.93
CA VAL A 91 1.35 -2.16 10.00
C VAL A 91 1.04 -3.02 8.77
N ALA A 92 -0.04 -3.79 8.78
CA ALA A 92 -0.39 -4.72 7.71
C ALA A 92 -1.73 -4.39 7.02
N LYS A 93 -1.85 -4.78 5.74
CA LYS A 93 -3.11 -4.72 5.00
C LYS A 93 -3.97 -5.94 5.36
N LEU A 94 -5.01 -5.73 6.16
CA LEU A 94 -5.80 -6.81 6.77
C LEU A 94 -6.59 -7.71 5.80
N HIS A 95 -6.90 -7.22 4.61
CA HIS A 95 -7.63 -7.98 3.61
C HIS A 95 -6.74 -8.96 2.83
N PHE A 96 -5.42 -8.94 3.05
CA PHE A 96 -4.53 -9.90 2.40
C PHE A 96 -4.70 -11.28 3.05
N LYS A 97 -4.80 -12.31 2.21
CA LYS A 97 -5.09 -13.69 2.64
C LYS A 97 -4.12 -14.21 3.70
N ASN A 98 -2.84 -13.89 3.59
CA ASN A 98 -1.83 -14.27 4.58
C ASN A 98 -2.10 -13.67 5.96
N ILE A 99 -2.51 -12.40 6.04
CA ILE A 99 -2.87 -11.74 7.30
C ILE A 99 -4.19 -12.29 7.85
N GLN A 100 -5.21 -12.46 7.00
CA GLN A 100 -6.48 -13.07 7.42
C GLN A 100 -6.27 -14.46 8.03
N ASN A 101 -5.44 -15.30 7.41
CA ASN A 101 -5.12 -16.62 7.92
C ASN A 101 -4.50 -16.55 9.32
N LEU A 102 -3.58 -15.61 9.55
CA LEU A 102 -2.96 -15.41 10.87
C LEU A 102 -3.98 -14.94 11.92
N LEU A 103 -4.87 -14.01 11.57
CA LEU A 103 -5.85 -13.44 12.50
C LEU A 103 -7.03 -14.38 12.82
N ASN A 104 -7.30 -15.35 11.95
CA ASN A 104 -8.37 -16.33 12.12
C ASN A 104 -7.93 -17.57 12.91
N VAL A 105 -6.62 -17.74 13.16
CA VAL A 105 -6.14 -18.81 14.04
C VAL A 105 -6.48 -18.40 15.47
N LYS A 106 -7.38 -19.16 16.12
CA LYS A 106 -7.59 -19.04 17.56
C LYS A 106 -6.27 -19.38 18.25
N HIS A 107 -5.64 -18.39 18.86
CA HIS A 107 -4.62 -18.63 19.86
C HIS A 107 -5.37 -18.94 21.16
N ASP A 108 -5.48 -20.23 21.46
CA ASP A 108 -5.96 -20.74 22.76
C ASP A 108 -4.93 -20.45 23.86
#